data_AF-A0A3R9XG13-F1
#
_entry.id   AF-A0A3R9XG13-F1
#
_cell.length_a   1.000
_cell.length_b   1.000
_cell.length_c   1.000
_cell.angle_alpha   90.00
_cell.angle_beta   90.00
_cell.angle_gamma   90.00
#
_symmetry.space_group_name_H-M   'P 1'
#
loop_
_entity.id
_entity.type
_entity.pdbx_description
1 polymer ?
#
loop_
_entity_poly.entity_id
_entity_poly.type
_entity_poly.pdbx_seq_one_letter_code
_entity_poly.pdbx_strand_id
1 'polypeptide(L)' 'MSEQYEYQPHPLLRKRVRDIASGVEGELMAVITENVSSTGIERWMDLAYVRGASGREFTTAVDNVVAASQ' A
#
# COMPACT_ATOMS: atom_id res chain seq x y z
N MET A 1 -10.21 10.81 18.38
CA MET A 1 -8.93 10.31 17.83
C MET A 1 -8.94 10.70 16.37
N SER A 2 -8.17 11.70 15.98
CA SER A 2 -7.98 12.06 14.58
C SER A 2 -7.12 10.97 13.95
N GLU A 3 -7.69 10.15 13.07
CA GLU A 3 -6.92 9.23 12.23
C GLU A 3 -5.92 10.08 11.44
N GLN A 4 -4.64 10.01 11.84
CA GLN A 4 -3.56 10.68 11.14
C GLN A 4 -3.19 9.82 9.94
N TYR A 5 -3.70 10.18 8.77
CA TYR A 5 -3.27 9.64 7.49
C TYR A 5 -2.13 10.51 6.96
N GLU A 6 -0.91 9.98 6.98
CA GLU A 6 0.25 10.67 6.43
C GLU A 6 0.64 10.07 5.08
N TYR A 7 0.54 10.86 4.01
CA TYR A 7 0.99 10.45 2.68
C TYR A 7 2.51 10.42 2.62
N GLN A 8 3.07 9.25 2.33
CA GLN A 8 4.51 9.05 2.20
C GLN A 8 4.96 9.11 0.73
N PRO A 9 6.13 9.69 0.44
CA PRO A 9 6.74 9.57 -0.89
C PRO A 9 7.21 8.14 -1.13
N HIS A 10 7.08 7.64 -2.36
CA HIS A 10 7.62 6.33 -2.74
C HIS A 10 8.14 6.29 -4.19
N PRO A 11 9.31 5.68 -4.49
CA PRO A 11 9.90 5.66 -5.83
C PRO A 11 9.05 4.97 -6.91
N LEU A 12 8.13 4.11 -6.49
CA LEU A 12 7.23 3.38 -7.38
C LEU A 12 5.83 4.02 -7.51
N LEU A 13 5.59 5.20 -6.94
CA LEU A 13 4.31 5.90 -7.12
C LEU A 13 3.99 6.05 -8.61
N ARG A 14 2.75 5.71 -8.97
CA ARG A 14 2.21 5.73 -10.34
C ARG A 14 2.93 4.78 -11.31
N LYS A 15 3.59 3.75 -10.79
CA LYS A 15 4.22 2.69 -11.58
C LYS A 15 3.51 1.36 -11.37
N ARG A 16 3.71 0.44 -12.32
CA ARG A 16 3.29 -0.96 -12.19
C ARG A 16 4.11 -1.65 -11.10
N VAL A 17 3.40 -2.27 -10.18
CA VAL A 17 3.97 -2.98 -9.04
C VAL A 17 3.34 -4.36 -8.89
N ARG A 18 4.04 -5.24 -8.17
CA ARG A 18 3.56 -6.55 -7.77
C ARG A 18 3.64 -6.66 -6.24
N ASP A 19 2.56 -7.10 -5.63
CA ASP A 19 2.56 -7.55 -4.25
C ASP A 19 3.16 -8.96 -4.18
N ILE A 20 4.29 -9.12 -3.49
CA ILE A 20 4.98 -10.42 -3.39
C ILE A 20 4.17 -11.46 -2.62
N ALA A 21 3.30 -11.05 -1.69
CA ALA A 21 2.57 -11.97 -0.84
C ALA A 21 1.40 -12.63 -1.60
N SER A 22 0.68 -11.85 -2.41
CA SER A 22 -0.44 -12.35 -3.22
C SER A 22 -0.09 -12.67 -4.68
N GLY A 23 1.04 -12.16 -5.17
CA GLY A 23 1.42 -12.20 -6.59
C GLY A 23 0.61 -11.26 -7.48
N VAL A 24 -0.34 -10.49 -6.93
CA VAL A 24 -1.22 -9.61 -7.69
C VAL A 24 -0.46 -8.36 -8.13
N GLU A 25 -0.70 -7.96 -9.39
CA GLU A 25 -0.15 -6.73 -9.94
C GLU A 25 -1.18 -5.60 -10.05
N GLY A 26 -0.69 -4.37 -9.98
CA GLY A 26 -1.48 -3.17 -10.16
C GLY A 26 -0.61 -1.91 -10.28
N GLU A 27 -1.23 -0.74 -10.23
CA GLU A 27 -0.53 0.55 -10.15
C GLU A 27 -0.49 1.04 -8.70
N LEU A 28 0.69 1.44 -8.20
CA LEU A 28 0.80 2.04 -6.87
C LEU A 28 0.25 3.47 -6.89
N MET A 29 -0.87 3.69 -6.20
CA MET A 29 -1.58 4.97 -6.20
C MET A 29 -1.11 5.92 -5.09
N ALA A 30 -0.86 5.36 -3.90
CA ALA A 30 -0.44 6.10 -2.71
C ALA A 30 0.29 5.16 -1.73
N VAL A 31 1.09 5.76 -0.85
CA VAL A 31 1.57 5.14 0.38
C VAL A 31 1.10 5.99 1.54
N ILE A 32 0.48 5.37 2.55
CA ILE A 32 -0.08 6.08 3.70
C ILE A 32 0.33 5.36 4.99
N THR A 33 0.85 6.12 5.96
CA THR A 33 1.07 5.61 7.32
C THR A 33 -0.26 5.55 8.06
N GLU A 34 -0.67 4.37 8.51
CA GLU A 34 -1.95 4.12 9.15
C GLU A 34 -1.82 3.25 10.39
N ASN A 35 -2.69 3.46 11.38
CA ASN A 35 -2.83 2.56 12.51
C ASN A 35 -3.68 1.36 12.10
N VAL A 36 -3.04 0.21 11.92
CA VAL A 36 -3.68 -1.04 11.52
C VAL A 36 -4.12 -1.91 12.70
N SER A 37 -3.99 -1.40 13.94
CA SER A 37 -4.41 -2.14 15.11
C SER A 37 -5.93 -2.16 15.23
N SER A 38 -6.47 -3.37 15.40
CA SER A 38 -7.86 -3.59 15.83
C SER A 38 -7.98 -3.67 17.36
N THR A 39 -6.90 -3.42 18.09
CA THR A 39 -6.82 -3.50 19.56
C THR A 39 -6.41 -2.14 20.14
N GLY A 40 -6.52 -1.98 21.45
CA GLY A 40 -6.08 -0.75 22.14
C GLY A 40 -4.57 -0.49 22.13
N ILE A 41 -3.76 -1.34 21.48
CA ILE A 41 -2.31 -1.16 21.32
C ILE A 41 -2.06 -0.65 19.90
N GLU A 42 -1.54 0.56 19.75
CA GLU A 42 -1.31 1.12 18.42
C GLU A 42 -0.28 0.33 17.61
N ARG A 43 -0.58 0.15 16.32
CA ARG A 43 0.35 -0.45 15.36
C ARG A 43 0.33 0.37 14.08
N TRP A 44 1.29 1.27 13.95
CA TRP A 44 1.45 2.11 12.77
C TRP A 44 2.22 1.38 11.68
N MET A 45 1.77 1.48 10.44
CA MET A 45 2.35 0.81 9.30
C MET A 45 2.14 1.60 8.02
N ASP A 46 3.13 1.59 7.14
CA ASP A 46 2.98 2.16 5.80
C ASP A 46 2.24 1.16 4.90
N LEU A 47 1.06 1.57 4.44
CA LEU A 47 0.20 0.83 3.54
C LEU A 47 0.34 1.35 2.12
N ALA A 48 0.53 0.43 1.18
CA ALA A 48 0.54 0.69 -0.24
C ALA A 48 -0.87 0.49 -0.80
N TYR A 49 -1.46 1.56 -1.34
CA TYR A 49 -2.73 1.51 -2.06
C TYR A 49 -2.47 1.18 -3.52
N VAL A 50 -2.89 -0.01 -3.95
CA VAL A 50 -2.63 -0.52 -5.29
C VAL A 50 -3.94 -0.67 -6.05
N ARG A 51 -4.02 -0.08 -7.25
CA ARG A 51 -5.16 -0.24 -8.15
C ARG A 51 -4.95 -1.44 -9.08
N GLY A 52 -5.74 -2.49 -8.88
CA GLY A 52 -5.69 -3.70 -9.70
C GLY A 52 -6.30 -3.51 -11.09
N ALA A 53 -6.17 -4.53 -11.95
CA ALA A 53 -6.66 -4.49 -13.34
C ALA A 53 -8.17 -4.27 -13.49
N SER A 54 -8.97 -4.65 -12.48
CA SER A 54 -10.42 -4.39 -12.44
C SER A 54 -10.77 -2.94 -12.08
N GLY A 55 -9.78 -2.10 -11.77
CA GLY A 55 -9.96 -0.76 -11.23
C GLY A 55 -10.22 -0.73 -9.72
N ARG A 56 -10.37 -1.89 -9.07
CA ARG A 56 -10.53 -1.97 -7.60
C ARG A 56 -9.19 -1.78 -6.90
N GLU A 57 -9.20 -0.98 -5.85
CA GLU A 57 -8.05 -0.78 -4.99
C GLU A 57 -7.98 -1.84 -3.88
N PHE A 58 -6.76 -2.23 -3.54
CA PHE A 58 -6.45 -3.06 -2.40
C PHE A 58 -5.23 -2.49 -1.68
N THR A 59 -5.08 -2.82 -0.41
CA THR A 59 -3.93 -2.41 0.41
C THR A 59 -3.03 -3.60 0.71
N THR A 60 -1.73 -3.34 0.77
CA THR A 60 -0.72 -4.29 1.26
C THR A 60 0.37 -3.52 1.99
N ALA A 61 1.24 -4.22 2.71
CA ALA A 61 2.44 -3.61 3.29
C ALA A 61 3.30 -3.00 2.18
N VAL A 62 3.85 -1.79 2.39
CA VAL A 62 4.82 -1.22 1.44
C VAL A 62 5.99 -2.16 1.19
N ASP A 63 6.45 -2.86 2.22
CA ASP A 63 7.55 -3.83 2.12
C ASP A 63 7.23 -5.03 1.21
N ASN A 64 5.95 -5.29 0.94
CA ASN A 64 5.55 -6.33 0.00
C ASN A 64 5.56 -5.86 -1.47
N VAL A 65 5.71 -4.56 -1.72
CA VAL A 65 5.59 -3.98 -3.05
C VAL A 65 6.93 -3.94 -3.75
N VAL A 66 7.01 -4.58 -4.90
CA VAL A 66 8.16 -4.50 -5.81
C VAL A 66 7.72 -3.98 -7.17
N ALA A 67 8.67 -3.47 -7.96
CA ALA A 67 8.39 -3.14 -9.36
C ALA A 67 7.92 -4.40 -10.10
N ALA A 68 6.84 -4.29 -10.86
CA ALA A 68 6.46 -5.36 -11.78
C ALA A 68 7.43 -5.34 -12.96
N SER A 69 8.00 -6.49 -13.29
CA SER A 69 8.73 -6.66 -14.54
C SER A 69 7.78 -6.38 -15.70
N GLN A 70 8.21 -5.60 -16.69
CA GLN A 70 7.46 -5.40 -17.93
C GLN A 70 7.36 -6.71 -18.73
#